data_AF-A0A4Q2YRP8-F1
#
_entry.id   AF-A0A4Q2YRP8-F1
#
_cell.length_a   1.000
_cell.length_b   1.000
_cell.length_c   1.000
_cell.angle_alpha   90.00
_cell.angle_beta   90.00
_cell.angle_gamma   90.00
#
_symmetry.space_group_name_H-M   'P 1'
#
loop_
_entity.id
_entity.type
_entity.pdbx_description
1 polymer ?
#
loop_
_entity_poly.entity_id
_entity_poly.type
_entity_poly.pdbx_seq_one_letter_code
_entity_poly.pdbx_strand_id
1 'polypeptide(L)'
;MVSCARAGVDASRTGPCPNPFPQTSMNPQDSSLHFAQPLWILAGVAACVCVALLFVRFDRRREADLAKLVHPRFRLRLLEGFSPRLRNLKRVLWLLALLLLFIAVARPQKGYEWRDVKRKGIDILFAVDTSRSMLAEDLSPNRLERARLGILDFVGKLEGDRVGLIPFAGSAFALCPLTLDYEAFRESLNAIDTDLIPRQGTDLA
;
A
#
# COMPACT_ATOMS: atom_id res chain seq x y z
N MET A 1 -12.35 -21.30 58.39
CA MET A 1 -13.66 -20.63 58.37
C MET A 1 -13.56 -19.40 57.48
N VAL A 2 -14.32 -19.42 56.37
CA VAL A 2 -14.82 -18.26 55.57
C VAL A 2 -13.75 -17.56 54.68
N SER A 3 -13.93 -17.28 53.39
CA SER A 3 -15.11 -17.23 52.52
C SER A 3 -14.73 -17.52 51.06
N CYS A 4 -15.57 -18.29 50.35
CA CYS A 4 -15.64 -18.27 48.89
C CYS A 4 -15.98 -16.85 48.41
N ALA A 5 -15.21 -16.33 47.45
CA ALA A 5 -15.63 -15.20 46.61
C ALA A 5 -15.92 -15.75 45.21
N ARG A 6 -17.21 -16.02 44.99
CA ARG A 6 -17.81 -16.51 43.76
C ARG A 6 -17.85 -15.33 42.78
N ALA A 7 -16.90 -15.23 41.86
CA ALA A 7 -16.98 -14.29 40.76
C ALA A 7 -17.95 -14.87 39.72
N GLY A 8 -19.20 -14.41 39.78
CA GLY A 8 -20.22 -14.72 38.78
C GLY A 8 -19.81 -14.14 37.43
N VAL A 9 -19.60 -15.02 36.46
CA VAL A 9 -19.54 -14.67 35.05
C VAL A 9 -20.97 -14.35 34.62
N ASP A 10 -21.27 -13.06 34.52
CA ASP A 10 -22.55 -12.51 34.10
C ASP A 10 -22.73 -12.73 32.59
N ALA A 11 -23.55 -13.72 32.23
CA ALA A 11 -23.83 -14.17 30.86
C ALA A 11 -24.80 -13.24 30.09
N SER A 12 -24.90 -11.96 30.46
CA SER A 12 -25.91 -11.02 29.93
C SER A 12 -25.37 -9.95 28.96
N ARG A 13 -24.08 -10.00 28.59
CA ARG A 13 -23.48 -9.08 27.59
C ARG A 13 -23.22 -9.74 26.23
N THR A 14 -24.26 -10.25 25.57
CA THR A 14 -24.19 -10.62 24.15
C THR A 14 -24.48 -9.40 23.28
N GLY A 15 -23.54 -8.45 23.24
CA GLY A 15 -23.50 -7.47 22.15
C GLY A 15 -23.17 -8.18 20.84
N PRO A 16 -23.73 -7.76 19.68
CA PRO A 16 -23.37 -8.34 18.40
C PRO A 16 -21.85 -8.24 18.18
N CYS A 17 -21.22 -9.35 17.79
CA CYS A 17 -19.80 -9.37 17.46
C CYS A 17 -19.50 -8.30 16.40
N PRO A 18 -18.46 -7.47 16.58
CA PRO A 18 -18.05 -6.53 15.55
C PRO A 18 -17.70 -7.32 14.30
N ASN A 19 -18.35 -6.98 13.18
CA ASN A 19 -18.13 -7.65 11.90
C ASN A 19 -16.63 -7.63 11.54
N PRO A 20 -15.99 -8.79 11.31
CA PRO A 20 -14.55 -8.88 11.05
C PRO A 20 -14.17 -8.40 9.64
N PHE A 21 -15.15 -8.14 8.78
CA PHE A 21 -14.94 -7.66 7.43
C PHE A 21 -14.84 -6.12 7.43
N PRO A 22 -13.69 -5.54 7.06
CA PRO A 22 -13.66 -4.12 6.71
C PRO A 22 -14.58 -3.94 5.50
N GLN A 23 -15.65 -3.16 5.67
CA GLN A 23 -16.41 -2.67 4.53
C GLN A 23 -15.47 -1.76 3.75
N THR A 24 -14.88 -2.29 2.68
CA THR A 24 -14.13 -1.50 1.72
C THR A 24 -15.14 -0.59 1.03
N SER A 25 -15.44 0.56 1.63
CA SER A 25 -16.14 1.64 0.96
C SER A 25 -15.20 2.12 -0.14
N MET A 26 -15.44 1.62 -1.34
CA MET A 26 -14.81 2.10 -2.55
C MET A 26 -15.24 3.55 -2.71
N ASN A 27 -14.38 4.48 -2.29
CA ASN A 27 -14.68 5.91 -2.32
C ASN A 27 -14.61 6.35 -3.79
N PRO A 28 -15.62 7.00 -4.38
CA PRO A 28 -15.58 7.36 -5.81
C PRO A 28 -14.52 8.39 -6.22
N GLN A 29 -13.64 8.82 -5.30
CA GLN A 29 -12.62 9.86 -5.54
C GLN A 29 -11.37 9.33 -6.27
N ASP A 30 -11.32 8.02 -6.53
CA ASP A 30 -10.14 7.22 -6.88
C ASP A 30 -9.61 7.37 -8.31
N SER A 31 -10.08 8.36 -9.08
CA SER A 31 -9.66 8.55 -10.48
C SER A 31 -9.51 10.01 -10.89
N SER A 32 -9.25 10.90 -9.94
CA SER A 32 -8.97 12.30 -10.29
C SER A 32 -7.50 12.48 -10.67
N LEU A 33 -7.29 12.87 -11.93
CA LEU A 33 -5.98 13.27 -12.44
C LEU A 33 -5.56 14.58 -11.75
N HIS A 34 -4.70 14.50 -10.75
CA HIS A 34 -4.24 15.68 -10.04
C HIS A 34 -3.00 16.27 -10.73
N PHE A 35 -3.08 17.54 -11.11
CA PHE A 35 -1.93 18.30 -11.59
C PHE A 35 -1.21 18.89 -10.38
N ALA A 36 0.04 18.47 -10.14
CA ALA A 36 0.84 18.94 -9.00
C ALA A 36 1.02 20.47 -8.99
N GLN A 37 0.98 21.13 -10.15
CA GLN A 37 1.12 22.59 -10.28
C GLN A 37 0.29 23.16 -11.45
N PRO A 38 -0.98 23.56 -11.23
CA PRO A 38 -1.88 24.00 -12.31
C PRO A 38 -1.45 25.30 -13.03
N LEU A 39 -0.58 26.11 -12.40
CA LEU A 39 -0.10 27.39 -12.95
C LEU A 39 0.77 27.23 -14.22
N TRP A 40 1.47 26.11 -14.38
CA TRP A 40 2.31 25.87 -15.55
C TRP A 40 1.51 25.59 -16.83
N ILE A 41 0.25 25.15 -16.71
CA ILE A 41 -0.65 24.99 -17.85
C ILE A 41 -0.97 26.36 -18.45
N LEU A 42 -1.25 27.36 -17.61
CA LEU A 42 -1.47 28.74 -18.04
C LEU A 42 -0.21 29.35 -18.65
N ALA A 43 0.95 29.09 -18.07
CA ALA A 43 2.23 29.53 -18.63
C ALA A 43 2.51 28.91 -20.02
N GLY A 44 2.19 27.62 -20.21
CA GLY A 44 2.32 26.94 -21.51
C GLY A 44 1.37 27.50 -22.57
N VAL A 45 0.11 27.76 -22.19
CA VAL A 45 -0.86 28.41 -23.10
C VAL A 45 -0.43 29.83 -23.46
N ALA A 46 0.01 30.63 -22.48
CA ALA A 46 0.50 31.98 -22.71
C ALA A 46 1.73 32.01 -23.63
N ALA A 47 2.67 31.08 -23.46
CA ALA A 47 3.83 30.94 -24.33
C ALA A 47 3.45 30.53 -25.76
N CYS A 48 2.52 29.59 -25.93
CA CYS A 48 1.99 29.20 -27.25
C CYS A 48 1.31 30.39 -27.96
N VAL A 49 0.53 31.19 -27.24
CA VAL A 49 -0.11 32.40 -27.77
C VAL A 49 0.93 33.46 -28.13
N CYS A 50 1.93 33.71 -27.28
CA CYS A 50 3.02 34.64 -27.57
C CYS A 50 3.81 34.22 -28.83
N VAL A 51 4.14 32.94 -28.98
CA VAL A 51 4.87 32.44 -30.15
C VAL A 51 4.01 32.53 -31.43
N ALA A 52 2.71 32.20 -31.35
CA ALA A 52 1.80 32.38 -32.48
C ALA A 52 1.67 33.85 -32.89
N LEU A 53 1.56 34.77 -31.92
CA LEU A 53 1.53 36.22 -32.17
C LEU A 53 2.84 36.72 -32.78
N LEU A 54 3.99 36.21 -32.34
CA LEU A 54 5.30 36.55 -32.93
C LEU A 54 5.40 36.04 -34.37
N PHE A 55 4.94 34.82 -34.68
CA PHE A 55 4.91 34.32 -36.05
C PHE A 55 3.99 35.15 -36.95
N VAL A 56 2.79 35.50 -36.48
CA VAL A 56 1.86 36.36 -37.24
C VAL A 56 2.44 37.77 -37.43
N ARG A 57 3.07 38.33 -36.39
CA ARG A 57 3.68 39.65 -36.45
C ARG A 57 4.91 39.68 -37.35
N PHE A 58 5.72 38.62 -37.35
CA PHE A 58 6.88 38.47 -38.22
C PHE A 58 6.48 38.26 -39.67
N ASP A 59 5.40 37.51 -39.93
CA ASP A 59 4.87 37.35 -41.29
C ASP A 59 4.28 38.67 -41.82
N ARG A 60 3.50 39.38 -41.00
CA ARG A 60 2.97 40.71 -41.36
C ARG A 60 4.07 41.76 -41.56
N ARG A 61 5.12 41.73 -40.73
CA ARG A 61 6.29 42.60 -40.88
C ARG A 61 7.09 42.24 -42.12
N ARG A 62 7.32 40.95 -42.38
CA ARG A 62 7.97 40.49 -43.62
C ARG A 62 7.19 40.93 -44.85
N GLU A 63 5.86 40.83 -44.85
CA GLU A 63 5.04 41.31 -45.96
C GLU A 63 5.11 42.83 -46.11
N ALA A 64 5.10 43.58 -45.01
CA ALA A 64 5.22 45.04 -45.03
C ALA A 64 6.62 45.53 -45.46
N ASP A 65 7.69 44.85 -45.05
CA ASP A 65 9.08 45.16 -45.38
C ASP A 65 9.42 44.71 -46.82
N LEU A 66 8.90 43.55 -47.26
CA LEU A 66 8.98 43.10 -48.65
C LEU A 66 8.20 44.02 -49.60
N ALA A 67 7.06 44.57 -49.15
CA ALA A 67 6.29 45.53 -49.93
C ALA A 67 7.02 46.86 -50.14
N LYS A 68 7.89 47.25 -49.20
CA LYS A 68 8.69 48.49 -49.26
C LYS A 68 10.01 48.34 -50.03
N LEU A 69 10.56 47.13 -50.11
CA LEU A 69 11.90 46.90 -50.68
C LEU A 69 11.91 46.26 -52.08
N VAL A 70 10.79 45.74 -52.60
CA VAL A 70 10.80 44.92 -53.84
C VAL A 70 9.88 45.45 -54.94
N HIS A 71 10.49 46.05 -55.98
CA HIS A 71 9.86 46.28 -57.29
C HIS A 71 9.23 44.97 -57.84
N PRO A 72 8.02 45.01 -58.43
CA PRO A 72 7.21 43.84 -58.75
C PRO A 72 7.86 42.81 -59.69
N ARG A 73 8.96 43.18 -60.38
CA ARG A 73 9.68 42.30 -61.31
C ARG A 73 10.66 41.31 -60.66
N PHE A 74 11.09 41.52 -59.40
CA PHE A 74 11.98 40.58 -58.69
C PHE A 74 11.26 39.61 -57.75
N ARG A 75 9.93 39.72 -57.61
CA ARG A 75 9.13 38.80 -56.76
C ARG A 75 9.15 37.36 -57.25
N LEU A 76 9.23 37.15 -58.56
CA LEU A 76 9.13 35.82 -59.15
C LEU A 76 10.37 34.94 -58.90
N ARG A 77 11.58 35.52 -58.86
CA ARG A 77 12.82 34.74 -58.79
C ARG A 77 13.28 34.36 -57.38
N LEU A 78 12.79 35.06 -56.35
CA LEU A 78 13.06 34.70 -54.95
C LEU A 78 11.98 33.77 -54.35
N LEU A 79 10.81 33.63 -54.98
CA LEU A 79 9.69 32.83 -54.46
C LEU A 79 9.57 31.45 -55.13
N GLU A 80 10.30 31.18 -56.22
CA GLU A 80 10.25 29.94 -56.99
C GLU A 80 10.72 28.69 -56.21
N GLY A 81 11.47 28.87 -55.11
CA GLY A 81 11.90 27.78 -54.23
C GLY A 81 11.11 27.62 -52.92
N PHE A 82 10.21 28.56 -52.59
CA PHE A 82 9.58 28.59 -51.27
C PHE A 82 8.15 28.08 -51.33
N SER A 83 8.01 26.75 -51.35
CA SER A 83 6.69 26.12 -51.22
C SER A 83 6.00 26.60 -49.94
N PRO A 84 4.85 27.30 -50.03
CA PRO A 84 4.12 27.78 -48.87
C PRO A 84 3.67 26.61 -47.98
N ARG A 85 3.51 25.41 -48.56
CA ARG A 85 3.19 24.18 -47.83
C ARG A 85 4.33 23.76 -46.89
N LEU A 86 5.57 23.78 -47.35
CA LEU A 86 6.75 23.45 -46.52
C LEU A 86 6.97 24.48 -45.40
N ARG A 87 6.69 25.76 -45.67
CA ARG A 87 6.74 26.82 -44.64
C ARG A 87 5.64 26.67 -43.60
N ASN A 88 4.43 26.32 -44.00
CA ASN A 88 3.32 26.05 -43.08
C ASN A 88 3.57 24.78 -42.27
N LEU A 89 4.10 23.73 -42.90
CA LEU A 89 4.45 22.48 -42.21
C LEU A 89 5.54 22.71 -41.15
N LYS A 90 6.59 23.47 -41.48
CA LYS A 90 7.62 23.85 -40.49
C LYS A 90 7.03 24.62 -39.32
N ARG A 91 6.08 25.53 -39.57
CA ARG A 91 5.40 26.29 -38.49
C ARG A 91 4.54 25.39 -37.60
N VAL A 92 3.74 24.51 -38.21
CA VAL A 92 2.91 23.55 -37.47
C VAL A 92 3.79 22.63 -36.63
N LEU A 93 4.91 22.15 -37.19
CA LEU A 93 5.85 21.29 -36.47
C LEU A 93 6.51 22.02 -35.29
N TRP A 94 6.87 23.29 -35.46
CA TRP A 94 7.40 24.12 -34.36
C TRP A 94 6.36 24.34 -33.25
N LEU A 95 5.11 24.62 -33.60
CA LEU A 95 4.02 24.77 -32.63
C LEU A 95 3.72 23.46 -31.90
N LEU A 96 3.74 22.34 -32.64
CA LEU A 96 3.53 21.01 -32.06
C LEU A 96 4.68 20.63 -31.12
N ALA A 97 5.94 20.87 -31.50
CA ALA A 97 7.09 20.62 -30.65
C ALA A 97 7.02 21.44 -29.35
N LEU A 98 6.60 22.70 -29.44
CA LEU A 98 6.40 23.56 -28.28
C LEU A 98 5.29 23.03 -27.36
N LEU A 99 4.16 22.62 -27.94
CA LEU A 99 3.04 22.03 -27.19
C LEU A 99 3.48 20.77 -26.42
N LEU A 100 4.19 19.86 -27.10
CA LEU A 100 4.69 18.62 -26.49
C LEU A 100 5.71 18.89 -25.36
N LEU A 101 6.56 19.90 -25.52
CA LEU A 101 7.50 20.32 -24.47
C LEU A 101 6.75 20.78 -23.22
N PHE A 102 5.68 21.57 -23.38
CA PHE A 102 4.86 22.00 -22.25
C PHE A 102 4.09 20.87 -21.59
N ILE A 103 3.58 19.89 -22.36
CA ILE A 103 2.95 18.69 -21.81
C ILE A 103 3.95 17.87 -20.98
N ALA A 104 5.20 17.75 -21.46
CA ALA A 104 6.26 17.07 -20.71
C ALA A 104 6.60 17.79 -19.41
N VAL A 105 6.69 19.14 -19.43
CA VAL A 105 6.93 19.97 -18.24
C VAL A 105 5.75 19.93 -17.26
N ALA A 106 4.51 19.91 -17.77
CA ALA A 106 3.31 19.77 -16.96
C ALA A 106 3.26 18.43 -16.21
N ARG A 107 4.12 17.47 -16.61
CA ARG A 107 4.43 16.21 -15.92
C ARG A 107 3.15 15.59 -15.35
N PRO A 108 2.24 15.08 -16.20
CA PRO A 108 1.01 14.46 -15.74
C PRO A 108 1.39 13.28 -14.85
N GLN A 109 1.22 13.44 -13.55
CA GLN A 109 1.50 12.39 -12.58
C GLN A 109 0.21 11.64 -12.30
N LYS A 110 0.23 10.33 -12.53
CA LYS A 110 -0.73 9.44 -11.88
C LYS A 110 -0.34 9.41 -10.41
N GLY A 111 -1.27 9.78 -9.52
CA GLY A 111 -0.99 9.89 -8.09
C GLY A 111 -0.32 8.64 -7.55
N TYR A 112 0.70 8.83 -6.72
CA TYR A 112 1.27 7.76 -5.92
C TYR A 112 0.38 7.59 -4.68
N GLU A 113 -0.28 6.44 -4.57
CA GLU A 113 -1.01 6.07 -3.36
C GLU A 113 -0.05 5.31 -2.45
N TRP A 114 0.30 5.90 -1.31
CA TRP A 114 0.84 5.13 -0.19
C TRP A 114 -0.29 4.30 0.38
N ARG A 115 -0.50 3.13 -0.22
CA ARG A 115 -1.44 2.16 0.32
C ARG A 115 -0.77 1.52 1.52
N ASP A 116 -1.00 2.10 2.70
CA ASP A 116 -0.71 1.44 3.96
C ASP A 116 -1.60 0.20 4.03
N VAL A 117 -1.09 -0.93 3.52
CA VAL A 117 -1.69 -2.23 3.77
C VAL A 117 -1.41 -2.51 5.25
N LYS A 118 -2.28 -1.97 6.12
CA LYS A 118 -2.42 -2.45 7.48
C LYS A 118 -2.92 -3.88 7.38
N ARG A 119 -2.00 -4.83 7.20
CA ARG A 119 -2.27 -6.25 7.46
C ARG A 119 -2.69 -6.28 8.93
N LYS A 120 -4.00 -6.37 9.19
CA LYS A 120 -4.51 -6.63 10.52
C LYS A 120 -4.12 -8.07 10.83
N GLY A 121 -2.98 -8.24 11.51
CA GLY A 121 -2.66 -9.50 12.14
C GLY A 121 -3.73 -9.85 13.16
N ILE A 122 -4.12 -11.12 13.22
CA ILE A 122 -4.96 -11.64 14.29
C ILE A 122 -4.11 -11.99 15.50
N ASP A 123 -4.77 -12.02 16.65
CA ASP A 123 -4.18 -12.36 17.95
C ASP A 123 -4.46 -13.83 18.26
N ILE A 124 -3.43 -14.67 18.26
CA ILE A 124 -3.54 -16.11 18.45
C ILE A 124 -2.88 -16.50 19.78
N LEU A 125 -3.65 -17.15 20.65
CA LEU A 125 -3.19 -17.60 21.96
C LEU A 125 -3.26 -19.13 22.04
N PHE A 126 -2.13 -19.78 22.19
CA PHE A 126 -2.04 -21.23 22.34
C PHE A 126 -2.11 -21.61 23.81
N ALA A 127 -3.17 -22.31 24.21
CA ALA A 127 -3.25 -22.97 25.49
C ALA A 127 -2.83 -24.43 25.33
N VAL A 128 -1.74 -24.85 25.98
CA VAL A 128 -1.15 -26.20 25.83
C VAL A 128 -1.24 -26.95 27.16
N ASP A 129 -1.83 -28.15 27.15
CA ASP A 129 -1.87 -29.03 28.32
C ASP A 129 -0.48 -29.63 28.56
N THR A 130 0.00 -29.52 29.79
CA THR A 130 1.31 -30.01 30.26
C THR A 130 1.18 -31.01 31.41
N SER A 131 -0.03 -31.56 31.63
CA SER A 131 -0.26 -32.62 32.60
C SER A 131 0.47 -33.91 32.20
N ARG A 132 0.75 -34.77 33.19
CA ARG A 132 1.34 -36.11 32.95
C ARG A 132 0.59 -36.96 31.93
N SER A 133 -0.70 -36.72 31.72
CA SER A 133 -1.49 -37.44 30.70
C SER A 133 -1.02 -37.17 29.26
N MET A 134 -0.31 -36.06 29.04
CA MET A 134 0.25 -35.68 27.74
C MET A 134 1.56 -36.40 27.40
N LEU A 135 2.16 -37.13 28.35
CA LEU A 135 3.26 -38.06 28.09
C LEU A 135 2.79 -39.38 27.47
N ALA A 136 1.48 -39.57 27.25
CA ALA A 136 0.96 -40.76 26.58
C ALA A 136 1.52 -40.88 25.15
N GLU A 137 1.92 -42.10 24.77
CA GLU A 137 2.56 -42.42 23.50
C GLU A 137 1.56 -42.88 22.41
N ASP A 138 0.26 -42.63 22.62
CA ASP A 138 -0.81 -42.97 21.67
C ASP A 138 -0.60 -42.35 20.28
N LEU A 139 0.18 -41.28 20.23
CA LEU A 139 0.72 -40.67 19.03
C LEU A 139 2.25 -40.58 19.18
N SER A 140 2.99 -41.19 18.27
CA SER A 140 4.46 -41.13 18.27
C SER A 140 4.95 -39.69 18.06
N PRO A 141 5.94 -39.18 18.84
CA PRO A 141 6.58 -39.84 19.97
C PRO A 141 5.74 -39.81 21.26
N ASN A 142 5.13 -38.67 21.61
CA ASN A 142 4.09 -38.56 22.64
C ASN A 142 3.10 -37.45 22.27
N ARG A 143 1.97 -37.36 22.99
CA ARG A 143 0.93 -36.34 22.71
C ARG A 143 1.46 -34.91 22.83
N LEU A 144 2.32 -34.62 23.82
CA LEU A 144 2.90 -33.28 24.03
C LEU A 144 3.77 -32.84 22.85
N GLU A 145 4.69 -33.70 22.40
CA GLU A 145 5.60 -33.36 21.30
C GLU A 145 4.85 -33.26 19.98
N ARG A 146 3.79 -34.05 19.82
CA ARG A 146 2.93 -33.95 18.64
C ARG A 146 2.14 -32.65 18.61
N ALA A 147 1.66 -32.18 19.77
CA ALA A 147 1.08 -30.85 19.88
C ALA A 147 2.12 -29.76 19.58
N ARG A 148 3.35 -29.90 20.11
CA ARG A 148 4.45 -28.95 19.87
C ARG A 148 4.75 -28.82 18.38
N LEU A 149 4.95 -29.94 17.68
CA LEU A 149 5.21 -29.96 16.24
C LEU A 149 4.05 -29.36 15.43
N GLY A 150 2.81 -29.67 15.81
CA GLY A 150 1.63 -29.09 15.15
C GLY A 150 1.54 -27.56 15.30
N ILE A 151 1.91 -27.04 16.48
CA ILE A 151 1.96 -25.59 16.72
C ILE A 151 3.11 -24.97 15.90
N LEU A 152 4.28 -25.59 15.85
CA LEU A 152 5.41 -25.11 15.03
C LEU A 152 5.05 -25.04 13.54
N ASP A 153 4.39 -26.07 13.02
CA ASP A 153 3.92 -26.13 11.63
C ASP A 153 2.85 -25.07 11.35
N PHE A 154 1.98 -24.79 12.31
CA PHE A 154 0.96 -23.74 12.20
C PHE A 154 1.58 -22.34 12.21
N VAL A 155 2.48 -22.07 13.16
CA VAL A 155 3.17 -20.78 13.27
C VAL A 155 4.07 -20.51 12.06
N GLY A 156 4.65 -21.55 11.44
CA GLY A 156 5.38 -21.42 10.19
C GLY A 156 4.55 -20.92 9.00
N LYS A 157 3.22 -20.94 9.08
CA LYS A 157 2.29 -20.45 8.04
C LYS A 157 1.72 -19.07 8.32
N LEU A 158 2.00 -18.49 9.50
CA LEU A 158 1.47 -17.18 9.90
C LEU A 158 2.30 -16.04 9.29
N GLU A 159 1.63 -15.02 8.75
CA GLU A 159 2.28 -13.86 8.14
C GLU A 159 1.81 -12.54 8.79
N GLY A 160 2.51 -12.10 9.83
CA GLY A 160 2.23 -10.83 10.51
C GLY A 160 1.16 -10.92 11.60
N ASP A 161 0.89 -12.11 12.12
CA ASP A 161 -0.03 -12.37 13.23
C ASP A 161 0.72 -12.39 14.57
N ARG A 162 0.05 -11.98 15.66
CA ARG A 162 0.64 -12.03 17.01
C ARG A 162 0.34 -13.38 17.63
N VAL A 163 1.35 -14.01 18.22
CA VAL A 163 1.25 -15.31 18.88
C VAL A 163 1.58 -15.20 20.37
N GLY A 164 0.87 -15.97 21.20
CA GLY A 164 1.14 -16.11 22.63
C GLY A 164 0.97 -17.56 23.09
N LEU A 165 1.55 -17.89 24.25
CA LEU A 165 1.63 -19.25 24.76
C LEU A 165 1.31 -19.31 26.26
N ILE A 166 0.37 -20.18 26.62
CA ILE A 166 -0.06 -20.44 27.99
C ILE A 166 -0.02 -21.96 28.23
N PRO A 167 1.05 -22.50 28.83
CA PRO A 167 1.03 -23.86 29.35
C PRO A 167 0.07 -23.95 30.56
N PHE A 168 -0.71 -25.02 30.63
CA PHE A 168 -1.59 -25.30 31.76
C PHE A 168 -1.51 -26.75 32.21
N ALA A 169 -1.67 -26.96 33.51
CA ALA A 169 -1.85 -28.27 34.14
C ALA A 169 -2.75 -28.05 35.38
N GLY A 170 -2.25 -28.27 36.60
CA GLY A 170 -2.96 -27.91 37.83
C GLY A 170 -2.87 -26.41 38.19
N SER A 171 -2.12 -25.65 37.41
CA SER A 171 -2.12 -24.19 37.37
C SER A 171 -1.76 -23.73 35.95
N ALA A 172 -2.09 -22.49 35.58
CA ALA A 172 -1.77 -21.91 34.28
C ALA A 172 -1.02 -20.58 34.47
N PHE A 173 -0.05 -20.31 33.60
CA PHE A 173 0.63 -19.02 33.55
C PHE A 173 1.02 -18.66 32.11
N ALA A 174 1.11 -17.37 31.82
CA ALA A 174 1.54 -16.90 30.50
C ALA A 174 3.07 -17.04 30.37
N LEU A 175 3.52 -18.04 29.62
CA LEU A 175 4.94 -18.26 29.36
C LEU A 175 5.47 -17.28 28.31
N CYS A 176 4.67 -17.02 27.26
CA CYS A 176 4.97 -16.04 26.24
C CYS A 176 3.73 -15.13 26.02
N PRO A 177 3.80 -13.82 26.34
CA PRO A 177 2.72 -12.89 26.01
C PRO A 177 2.61 -12.70 24.48
N LEU A 178 1.53 -12.06 24.01
CA LEU A 178 1.34 -11.82 22.58
C LEU A 178 2.52 -11.04 21.98
N THR A 179 3.20 -11.67 21.03
CA THR A 179 4.38 -11.13 20.36
C THR A 179 4.34 -11.38 18.84
N LEU A 180 5.04 -10.55 18.09
CA LEU A 180 5.34 -10.77 16.66
C LEU A 180 6.66 -11.52 16.45
N ASP A 181 7.42 -11.75 17.52
CA ASP A 181 8.69 -12.47 17.46
C ASP A 181 8.44 -13.98 17.49
N TYR A 182 8.41 -14.56 16.29
CA TYR A 182 8.21 -16.00 16.12
C TYR A 182 9.40 -16.83 16.62
N GLU A 183 10.62 -16.30 16.66
CA GLU A 183 11.79 -17.03 17.16
C GLU A 183 11.73 -17.15 18.68
N ALA A 184 11.44 -16.05 19.38
CA ALA A 184 11.22 -16.08 20.83
C ALA A 184 10.06 -17.01 21.23
N PHE A 185 8.99 -17.05 20.43
CA PHE A 185 7.89 -17.99 20.63
C PHE A 185 8.34 -19.46 20.45
N ARG A 186 9.14 -19.76 19.42
CA ARG A 186 9.67 -21.12 19.18
C ARG A 186 10.55 -21.60 20.32
N GLU A 187 11.42 -20.73 20.83
CA GLU A 187 12.26 -21.04 22.00
C GLU A 187 11.41 -21.33 23.24
N SER A 188 10.40 -20.48 23.50
CA SER A 188 9.47 -20.68 24.62
C SER A 188 8.69 -21.99 24.50
N LEU A 189 8.25 -22.34 23.29
CA LEU A 189 7.52 -23.57 23.01
C LEU A 189 8.38 -24.83 23.18
N ASN A 190 9.66 -24.76 22.80
CA ASN A 190 10.62 -25.85 23.00
C ASN A 190 11.01 -26.04 24.47
N ALA A 191 10.90 -24.99 25.30
CA ALA A 191 11.16 -25.07 26.73
C ALA A 191 10.00 -25.67 27.55
N ILE A 192 8.84 -25.94 26.93
CA ILE A 192 7.71 -26.56 27.63
C ILE A 192 7.98 -28.04 27.90
N ASP A 193 7.88 -28.41 29.18
CA ASP A 193 7.88 -29.78 29.66
C ASP A 193 6.80 -29.96 30.75
N THR A 194 6.42 -31.22 31.02
CA THR A 194 5.45 -31.58 32.05
C THR A 194 5.90 -31.28 33.49
N ASP A 195 7.20 -31.14 33.70
CA ASP A 195 7.81 -30.76 34.98
C ASP A 195 7.83 -29.23 35.20
N LEU A 196 7.51 -28.43 34.17
CA LEU A 196 7.46 -26.97 34.27
C LEU A 196 6.39 -26.50 35.28
N ILE A 197 5.32 -27.29 35.44
CA ILE A 197 4.23 -27.02 36.37
C ILE A 197 4.22 -28.08 37.49
N PRO A 198 4.71 -27.75 38.70
CA PRO A 198 4.80 -28.72 39.80
C PRO A 198 3.43 -29.25 40.24
N ARG A 199 2.40 -28.39 40.15
CA ARG A 199 1.03 -28.75 40.50
C ARG A 199 0.38 -29.46 39.32
N GLN A 200 0.26 -30.77 39.46
CA GLN A 200 -0.37 -31.63 38.46
C GLN A 200 -1.91 -31.58 38.58
N GLY A 201 -2.59 -31.78 37.46
CA GLY A 201 -4.04 -31.68 37.33
C GLY A 201 -4.42 -31.09 35.96
N THR A 202 -5.71 -30.93 35.71
CA THR A 202 -6.24 -30.18 34.56
C THR A 202 -7.24 -29.17 35.12
N ASP A 203 -6.78 -27.94 35.35
CA ASP A 203 -7.62 -26.86 35.86
C ASP A 203 -8.04 -25.96 34.68
N LEU A 204 -9.29 -26.13 34.24
CA LEU A 204 -9.90 -25.35 33.15
C LEU A 204 -10.77 -24.19 33.66
N ALA A 205 -10.77 -23.94 34.98
CA ALA A 205 -11.73 -23.07 35.66
C ALA A 205 -11.14 -21.74 36.15
#